data_AF-A0A367LWX1-F1
#
_entry.id   AF-A0A367LWX1-F1
#
_cell.length_a   1.000
_cell.length_b   1.000
_cell.length_c   1.000
_cell.angle_alpha   90.00
_cell.angle_beta   90.00
_cell.angle_gamma   90.00
#
_symmetry.space_group_name_H-M   'P 1'
#
loop_
_entity.id
_entity.type
_entity.pdbx_description
1 polymer ?
#
loop_
_entity_poly.entity_id
_entity_poly.type
_entity_poly.pdbx_seq_one_letter_code
_entity_poly.pdbx_strand_id
1 'polypeptide(L)'
;AHAPAQLTASPAWETVAAGLAFSGRALSAAELEACRYRVESPYVRIQRRFAEFAADCFPPGRPLLVAAAALMEKIFREFAFDAQATQVATPLDEVLERRRGVCQDFAHLMLACLRARGLAARYV
;
A
#
# COMPACT_ATOMS: atom_id res chain seq x y z
N ALA A 1 7.07 -23.54 -10.25
CA ALA A 1 6.61 -23.27 -8.88
C ALA A 1 7.49 -22.18 -8.30
N HIS A 2 6.96 -21.00 -7.98
CA HIS A 2 7.73 -19.99 -7.24
C HIS A 2 7.99 -20.53 -5.84
N ALA A 3 9.25 -20.47 -5.38
CA ALA A 3 9.57 -20.73 -3.98
C ALA A 3 8.72 -19.80 -3.10
N PRO A 4 8.21 -20.26 -1.94
CA PRO A 4 7.45 -19.41 -1.04
C PRO A 4 8.31 -18.20 -0.67
N ALA A 5 7.79 -17.00 -0.91
CA ALA A 5 8.51 -15.77 -0.63
C ALA A 5 8.85 -15.70 0.86
N GLN A 6 10.13 -15.59 1.21
CA GLN A 6 10.55 -15.36 2.59
C GLN A 6 10.23 -13.92 2.99
N LEU A 7 9.01 -13.70 3.50
CA LEU A 7 8.53 -12.35 3.85
C LEU A 7 9.42 -11.66 4.89
N THR A 8 10.06 -12.44 5.79
CA THR A 8 10.93 -11.93 6.84
C THR A 8 12.30 -11.44 6.33
N ALA A 9 12.69 -11.80 5.11
CA ALA A 9 14.00 -11.43 4.54
C ALA A 9 14.04 -9.99 3.99
N SER A 10 12.91 -9.31 3.88
CA SER A 10 12.88 -7.92 3.44
C SER A 10 13.42 -6.96 4.51
N PRO A 11 14.03 -5.81 4.13
CA PRO A 11 14.39 -4.77 5.08
C PRO A 11 13.19 -4.23 5.86
N ALA A 12 13.46 -3.54 6.98
CA ALA A 12 12.44 -2.80 7.71
C ALA A 12 11.75 -1.77 6.80
N TRP A 13 10.44 -1.58 6.98
CA TRP A 13 9.64 -0.75 6.07
C TRP A 13 10.10 0.71 6.04
N GLU A 14 10.60 1.25 7.17
CA GLU A 14 11.15 2.61 7.26
C GLU A 14 12.40 2.76 6.43
N THR A 15 13.27 1.74 6.43
CA THR A 15 14.49 1.73 5.63
C THR A 15 14.15 1.79 4.15
N VAL A 16 13.14 1.05 3.70
CA VAL A 16 12.69 1.08 2.31
C VAL A 16 12.07 2.42 1.94
N ALA A 17 11.20 2.97 2.81
CA ALA A 17 10.57 4.27 2.59
C ALA A 17 11.61 5.41 2.54
N ALA A 18 12.58 5.41 3.45
CA ALA A 18 13.68 6.35 3.48
C ALA A 18 14.63 6.20 2.28
N GLY A 19 14.83 4.96 1.81
CA GLY A 19 15.67 4.68 0.64
C GLY A 19 15.19 5.39 -0.62
N LEU A 20 13.88 5.56 -0.79
CA LEU A 20 13.29 6.28 -1.94
C LEU A 20 12.95 7.75 -1.65
N ALA A 21 13.22 8.24 -0.44
CA ALA A 21 13.01 9.64 -0.08
C ALA A 21 14.01 10.55 -0.81
N PHE A 22 13.62 11.82 -0.98
CA PHE A 22 14.52 12.82 -1.56
C PHE A 22 15.79 12.93 -0.69
N SER A 23 16.95 12.70 -1.30
CA SER A 23 18.25 12.74 -0.64
C SER A 23 19.32 13.14 -1.65
N GLY A 24 20.51 13.52 -1.16
CA GLY A 24 21.68 13.78 -2.02
C GLY A 24 22.33 12.52 -2.61
N ARG A 25 21.76 11.34 -2.36
CA ARG A 25 22.28 10.06 -2.84
C ARG A 25 21.86 9.84 -4.30
N ALA A 26 22.79 9.35 -5.12
CA ALA A 26 22.46 8.87 -6.46
C ALA A 26 21.52 7.65 -6.38
N LEU A 27 20.40 7.72 -7.08
CA LEU A 27 19.44 6.61 -7.23
C LEU A 27 19.77 5.80 -8.48
N SER A 28 19.69 4.49 -8.38
CA SER A 28 19.73 3.58 -9.52
C SER A 28 18.49 3.76 -10.42
N ALA A 29 18.55 3.24 -11.65
CA ALA A 29 17.41 3.27 -12.57
C ALA A 29 16.17 2.57 -12.00
N ALA A 30 16.35 1.46 -11.28
CA ALA A 30 15.26 0.74 -10.62
C ALA A 30 14.64 1.55 -9.47
N GLU A 31 15.44 2.26 -8.68
CA GLU A 31 14.93 3.15 -7.62
C GLU A 31 14.19 4.34 -8.20
N LEU A 32 14.70 4.95 -9.28
CA LEU A 32 14.01 6.04 -9.99
C LEU A 32 12.67 5.61 -10.57
N GLU A 33 12.61 4.40 -11.13
CA GLU A 33 11.35 3.80 -11.58
C GLU A 33 10.39 3.60 -10.40
N ALA A 34 10.87 3.06 -9.29
CA ALA A 34 10.06 2.86 -8.08
C ALA A 34 9.49 4.19 -7.53
N CYS A 35 10.25 5.29 -7.59
CA CYS A 35 9.82 6.60 -7.13
C CYS A 35 8.53 7.09 -7.81
N ARG A 36 8.27 6.71 -9.07
CA ARG A 36 7.03 7.07 -9.79
C ARG A 36 5.78 6.48 -9.13
N TYR A 37 5.93 5.42 -8.34
CA TYR A 37 4.82 4.74 -7.68
C TYR A 37 4.62 5.17 -6.23
N ARG A 38 5.27 6.26 -5.79
CA ARG A 38 5.08 6.88 -4.47
C ARG A 38 4.08 8.04 -4.48
N VAL A 39 3.68 8.52 -5.66
CA VAL A 39 2.85 9.72 -5.82
C VAL A 39 1.36 9.40 -6.03
N GLU A 40 0.52 10.43 -5.98
CA GLU A 40 -0.91 10.30 -6.26
C GLU A 40 -1.18 9.79 -7.68
N SER A 41 -2.33 9.13 -7.86
CA SER A 41 -2.90 8.76 -9.16
C SER A 41 -4.42 8.98 -9.14
N PRO A 42 -5.14 8.93 -10.28
CA PRO A 42 -6.57 9.28 -10.33
C PRO A 42 -7.45 8.57 -9.28
N TYR A 43 -7.15 7.31 -8.96
CA TYR A 43 -7.89 6.51 -7.98
C TYR A 43 -7.22 6.39 -6.61
N VAL A 44 -6.05 7.02 -6.40
CA VAL A 44 -5.26 6.90 -5.17
C VAL A 44 -4.74 8.27 -4.76
N ARG A 45 -5.41 8.87 -3.76
CA ARG A 45 -4.96 10.10 -3.10
C ARG A 45 -4.10 9.76 -1.89
N ILE A 46 -3.13 10.62 -1.59
CA ILE A 46 -2.28 10.47 -0.41
C ILE A 46 -2.89 11.29 0.72
N GLN A 47 -3.48 10.59 1.68
CA GLN A 47 -4.13 11.20 2.83
C GLN A 47 -3.68 10.54 4.12
N ARG A 48 -3.57 11.35 5.18
CA ARG A 48 -3.13 10.90 6.50
C ARG A 48 -3.97 9.75 7.05
N ARG A 49 -5.29 9.74 6.82
CA ARG A 49 -6.17 8.69 7.32
C ARG A 49 -5.87 7.29 6.78
N PHE A 50 -5.33 7.17 5.56
CA PHE A 50 -4.89 5.86 5.04
C PHE A 50 -3.63 5.38 5.79
N ALA A 51 -2.76 6.32 6.17
CA ALA A 51 -1.64 5.99 7.04
C ALA A 51 -2.14 5.56 8.43
N GLU A 52 -3.11 6.26 9.00
CA GLU A 52 -3.69 5.94 10.31
C GLU A 52 -4.42 4.58 10.32
N PHE A 53 -5.23 4.30 9.29
CA PHE A 53 -5.92 3.01 9.15
C PHE A 53 -4.94 1.82 9.18
N ALA A 54 -3.78 1.96 8.54
CA ALA A 54 -2.78 0.90 8.47
C ALA A 54 -1.71 0.97 9.58
N ALA A 55 -1.86 1.80 10.61
CA ALA A 55 -0.84 2.02 11.66
C ALA A 55 -0.38 0.75 12.38
N ASP A 56 -1.32 -0.11 12.75
CA ASP A 56 -1.08 -1.39 13.44
C ASP A 56 -0.32 -2.42 12.57
N CYS A 57 -0.38 -2.29 11.25
CA CYS A 57 0.36 -3.14 10.32
C CYS A 57 1.85 -2.77 10.21
N PHE A 58 2.25 -1.54 10.56
CA PHE A 58 3.59 -0.99 10.36
C PHE A 58 4.25 -0.50 11.67
N PRO A 59 4.46 -1.37 12.67
CA PRO A 59 5.25 -1.01 13.85
C PRO A 59 6.73 -0.85 13.50
N PRO A 60 7.50 -0.15 14.36
CA PRO A 60 8.92 0.08 14.14
C PRO A 60 9.73 -1.19 13.83
N GLY A 61 10.50 -1.16 12.75
CA GLY A 61 11.45 -2.23 12.41
C GLY A 61 10.84 -3.49 11.80
N ARG A 62 9.52 -3.53 11.55
CA ARG A 62 8.88 -4.68 10.90
C ARG A 62 9.36 -4.82 9.44
N PRO A 63 9.73 -6.03 8.97
CA PRO A 63 10.04 -6.27 7.56
C PRO A 63 8.90 -5.81 6.64
N LEU A 64 9.24 -5.11 5.55
CA LEU A 64 8.25 -4.54 4.61
C LEU A 64 7.25 -5.57 4.11
N LEU A 65 7.70 -6.75 3.68
CA LEU A 65 6.80 -7.77 3.12
C LEU A 65 5.87 -8.35 4.19
N VAL A 66 6.32 -8.42 5.46
CA VAL A 66 5.46 -8.81 6.59
C VAL A 66 4.42 -7.73 6.86
N ALA A 67 4.79 -6.44 6.84
CA ALA A 67 3.86 -5.34 7.03
C ALA A 67 2.81 -5.26 5.90
N ALA A 68 3.22 -5.47 4.65
CA ALA A 68 2.32 -5.52 3.51
C ALA A 68 1.36 -6.71 3.57
N ALA A 69 1.83 -7.89 3.99
CA ALA A 69 0.98 -9.05 4.21
C ALA A 69 -0.05 -8.81 5.32
N ALA A 70 0.37 -8.20 6.43
CA ALA A 70 -0.53 -7.84 7.53
C ALA A 70 -1.61 -6.83 7.08
N LEU A 71 -1.25 -5.85 6.25
CA LEU A 71 -2.21 -4.90 5.67
C LEU A 71 -3.23 -5.59 4.75
N MET A 72 -2.75 -6.49 3.89
CA MET A 72 -3.62 -7.27 3.01
C MET A 72 -4.61 -8.12 3.82
N GLU A 73 -4.13 -8.80 4.87
CA GLU A 73 -4.98 -9.58 5.77
C GLU A 73 -5.98 -8.72 6.55
N LYS A 74 -5.56 -7.54 7.01
CA LYS A 74 -6.44 -6.56 7.67
C LYS A 74 -7.58 -6.13 6.75
N ILE A 75 -7.26 -5.76 5.50
CA ILE A 75 -8.28 -5.38 4.50
C ILE A 75 -9.22 -6.57 4.23
N PHE A 76 -8.69 -7.78 4.07
CA PHE A 76 -9.50 -8.98 3.86
C PHE A 76 -10.48 -9.26 5.02
N ARG A 77 -10.03 -9.06 6.26
CA ARG A 77 -10.87 -9.30 7.46
C ARG A 77 -11.88 -8.19 7.70
N GLU A 78 -11.53 -6.95 7.41
CA GLU A 78 -12.31 -5.79 7.79
C GLU A 78 -13.26 -5.27 6.70
N PHE A 79 -13.16 -5.76 5.46
CA PHE A 79 -13.95 -5.27 4.32
C PHE A 79 -14.79 -6.40 3.71
N ALA A 80 -16.05 -6.10 3.41
CA ALA A 80 -16.97 -7.01 2.74
C ALA A 80 -16.88 -6.88 1.22
N PHE A 81 -16.70 -8.00 0.53
CA PHE A 81 -16.71 -8.03 -0.94
C PHE A 81 -18.14 -7.87 -1.47
N ASP A 82 -18.31 -6.98 -2.46
CA ASP A 82 -19.58 -6.71 -3.11
C ASP A 82 -19.52 -7.01 -4.60
N ALA A 83 -19.93 -8.23 -4.99
CA ALA A 83 -19.96 -8.65 -6.38
C ALA A 83 -20.94 -7.86 -7.27
N GLN A 84 -21.89 -7.14 -6.68
CA GLN A 84 -22.92 -6.39 -7.41
C GLN A 84 -22.53 -4.93 -7.64
N ALA A 85 -21.47 -4.44 -7.00
CA ALA A 85 -20.98 -3.09 -7.21
C ALA A 85 -20.34 -2.98 -8.60
N THR A 86 -20.96 -2.19 -9.47
CA THR A 86 -20.53 -1.95 -10.87
C THR A 86 -19.86 -0.59 -11.06
N GLN A 87 -19.76 0.22 -10.00
CA GLN A 87 -19.17 1.55 -10.08
C GLN A 87 -17.64 1.45 -10.15
N VAL A 88 -17.11 1.72 -11.33
CA VAL A 88 -15.70 2.04 -11.52
C VAL A 88 -15.48 3.42 -10.88
N ALA A 89 -14.72 3.44 -9.77
CA ALA A 89 -14.23 4.64 -9.06
C ALA A 89 -15.03 5.14 -7.84
N THR A 90 -15.49 4.24 -6.97
CA THR A 90 -15.87 4.63 -5.60
C THR A 90 -14.69 5.39 -4.94
N PRO A 91 -14.90 6.61 -4.40
CA PRO A 91 -13.85 7.31 -3.66
C PRO A 91 -13.32 6.45 -2.51
N LEU A 92 -12.00 6.36 -2.34
CA LEU A 92 -11.41 5.53 -1.28
C LEU A 92 -11.83 5.95 0.14
N ASP A 93 -12.23 7.21 0.31
CA ASP A 93 -12.87 7.77 1.49
C ASP A 93 -14.12 6.95 1.86
N GLU A 94 -15.01 6.77 0.87
CA GLU A 94 -16.26 6.03 1.00
C GLU A 94 -15.99 4.53 1.19
N VAL A 95 -14.99 3.97 0.51
CA VAL A 95 -14.57 2.57 0.71
C VAL A 95 -14.15 2.34 2.16
N LEU A 96 -13.31 3.22 2.72
CA LEU A 96 -12.83 3.14 4.08
C LEU A 96 -13.96 3.30 5.12
N GLU A 97 -14.90 4.19 4.87
CA GLU A 97 -16.06 4.42 5.74
C GLU A 97 -17.07 3.26 5.69
N ARG A 98 -17.43 2.79 4.49
CA ARG A 98 -18.43 1.74 4.29
C ARG A 98 -17.89 0.33 4.52
N ARG A 99 -16.56 0.17 4.50
CA ARG A 99 -15.88 -1.13 4.63
C ARG A 99 -16.43 -2.18 3.66
N ARG A 100 -16.75 -1.77 2.44
CA ARG A 100 -17.37 -2.60 1.40
C ARG A 100 -16.90 -2.13 0.02
N GLY A 101 -16.66 -3.07 -0.90
CA GLY A 101 -16.24 -2.76 -2.26
C GLY A 101 -15.88 -4.01 -3.07
N VAL A 102 -15.28 -3.80 -4.24
CA VAL A 102 -14.75 -4.86 -5.11
C VAL A 102 -13.23 -4.99 -4.99
N CYS A 103 -12.64 -5.98 -5.65
CA CYS A 103 -11.20 -6.22 -5.66
C CYS A 103 -10.38 -4.97 -6.04
N GLN A 104 -10.88 -4.17 -6.99
CA GLN A 104 -10.23 -2.92 -7.41
C GLN A 104 -10.15 -1.91 -6.25
N ASP A 105 -11.21 -1.77 -5.48
CA ASP A 105 -11.27 -0.82 -4.36
C ASP A 105 -10.27 -1.22 -3.27
N PHE A 106 -10.16 -2.51 -2.98
CA PHE A 106 -9.22 -3.03 -1.98
C PHE A 106 -7.77 -2.89 -2.42
N ALA A 107 -7.48 -3.13 -3.70
CA ALA A 107 -6.16 -2.87 -4.26
C ALA A 107 -5.80 -1.39 -4.15
N HIS A 108 -6.69 -0.49 -4.58
CA HIS A 108 -6.45 0.95 -4.47
C HIS A 108 -6.32 1.43 -3.01
N LEU A 109 -7.11 0.88 -2.08
CA LEU A 109 -6.99 1.17 -0.65
C LEU A 109 -5.61 0.74 -0.12
N MET A 110 -5.15 -0.46 -0.47
CA MET A 110 -3.82 -0.93 -0.09
C MET A 110 -2.71 -0.03 -0.65
N LEU A 111 -2.82 0.37 -1.93
CA LEU A 111 -1.92 1.35 -2.55
C LEU A 111 -1.91 2.68 -1.80
N ALA A 112 -3.08 3.19 -1.41
CA ALA A 112 -3.19 4.45 -0.66
C ALA A 112 -2.49 4.37 0.70
N CYS A 113 -2.65 3.25 1.41
CA CYS A 113 -2.00 3.01 2.70
C CYS A 113 -0.47 2.94 2.58
N LEU A 114 0.04 2.29 1.52
CA LEU A 114 1.47 2.18 1.25
C LEU A 114 2.07 3.53 0.83
N ARG A 115 1.44 4.22 -0.13
CA ARG A 115 1.92 5.52 -0.63
C ARG A 115 1.86 6.61 0.43
N ALA A 116 0.84 6.60 1.31
CA ALA A 116 0.76 7.52 2.45
C ALA A 116 1.90 7.32 3.47
N ARG A 117 2.58 6.17 3.45
CA ARG A 117 3.81 5.90 4.22
C ARG A 117 5.10 6.16 3.43
N GLY A 118 4.99 6.69 2.22
CA GLY A 118 6.14 6.89 1.35
C GLY A 118 6.70 5.60 0.75
N LEU A 119 5.93 4.51 0.72
CA LEU A 119 6.31 3.27 0.04
C LEU A 119 5.83 3.29 -1.41
N ALA A 120 6.62 2.71 -2.31
CA ALA A 120 6.25 2.57 -3.72
C ALA A 120 5.29 1.39 -3.91
N ALA A 121 4.15 1.63 -4.56
CA ALA A 121 3.16 0.59 -4.88
C ALA A 121 2.40 0.91 -6.17
N ARG A 122 2.19 -0.09 -7.02
CA ARG A 122 1.51 0.07 -8.33
C ARG A 122 0.39 -0.93 -8.52
N TYR A 123 -0.59 -0.53 -9.32
CA TYR A 123 -1.68 -1.37 -9.79
C TYR A 123 -1.21 -2.13 -11.04
N VAL A 124 -1.67 -3.36 -11.24
CA VAL A 124 -1.28 -4.26 -12.36
C VAL A 124 -2.52 -4.74 -13.07
#